data_AF-A0A6I1NTG1-F1
#
_entry.id   AF-A0A6I1NTG1-F1
#
_cell.length_a   1.000
_cell.length_b   1.000
_cell.length_c   1.000
_cell.angle_alpha   90.00
_cell.angle_beta   90.00
_cell.angle_gamma   90.00
#
_symmetry.space_group_name_H-M   'P 1'
#
loop_
_entity.id
_entity.type
_entity.pdbx_description
1 polymer ?
#
loop_
_entity_poly.entity_id
_entity_poly.type
_entity_poly.pdbx_seq_one_letter_code
_entity_poly.pdbx_strand_id
1 'polypeptide(L)' 'MSVSMYQASVPVLIRGLNNLSALLDKAAADAAARKIAPEVLLNARLAPDMFALTRQVQIASDSAKGCV' A
#
# COMPACT_ATOMS: atom_id res chain seq x y z
N MET A 1 4.82 12.68 30.31
CA MET A 1 5.49 11.93 29.22
C MET A 1 5.16 12.60 27.91
N SER A 2 6.14 13.15 27.20
CA SER A 2 5.95 13.69 25.85
C SER A 2 6.21 12.61 24.81
N VAL A 3 5.32 12.48 23.84
CA VAL A 3 5.52 11.63 22.67
C VAL A 3 6.32 12.45 21.64
N SER A 4 7.42 11.89 21.13
CA SER A 4 8.15 12.54 20.04
C SER A 4 7.46 12.35 18.70
N MET A 5 7.68 13.27 17.75
CA MET A 5 7.15 13.10 16.39
C MET A 5 7.64 11.81 15.73
N TYR A 6 8.88 11.40 15.99
CA TYR A 6 9.39 10.11 15.55
C TYR A 6 8.55 8.94 16.10
N GLN A 7 8.28 8.94 17.41
CA GLN A 7 7.47 7.89 18.05
C GLN A 7 6.03 7.86 17.53
N ALA A 8 5.49 9.03 17.16
CA ALA A 8 4.15 9.15 16.60
C ALA A 8 4.05 8.75 15.12
N SER A 9 5.13 8.85 14.32
CA SER A 9 5.09 8.64 12.87
C SER A 9 5.84 7.38 12.41
N VAL A 10 7.16 7.34 12.53
CA VAL A 10 8.03 6.38 11.83
C VAL A 10 7.67 4.92 12.11
N PRO A 11 7.52 4.47 13.38
CA PRO A 11 7.14 3.09 13.66
C PRO A 11 5.76 2.71 13.09
N VAL A 12 4.83 3.66 13.06
CA VAL A 12 3.47 3.45 12.55
C VAL A 12 3.48 3.35 11.03
N LEU A 13 4.24 4.20 10.35
CA LEU A 13 4.41 4.16 8.89
C LEU A 13 5.08 2.86 8.44
N ILE A 14 6.15 2.42 9.12
CA ILE A 14 6.81 1.13 8.85
C ILE A 14 5.81 -0.02 8.99
N ARG A 15 5.03 -0.04 10.08
CA ARG A 15 4.00 -1.07 10.27
C ARG A 15 2.96 -1.05 9.15
N GLY A 16 2.50 0.13 8.75
CA GLY A 16 1.53 0.30 7.66
C GLY A 16 2.05 -0.24 6.32
N LEU A 17 3.29 0.10 5.96
CA LEU A 17 3.91 -0.37 4.71
C LEU A 17 4.18 -1.87 4.71
N ASN A 18 4.59 -2.45 5.84
CA ASN A 18 4.75 -3.90 5.98
C ASN A 18 3.41 -4.63 5.82
N ASN A 19 2.34 -4.09 6.40
CA ASN A 19 1.00 -4.64 6.22
C ASN A 19 0.54 -4.56 4.76
N LEU A 20 0.81 -3.43 4.08
CA LEU A 20 0.51 -3.26 2.66
C LEU A 20 1.25 -4.30 1.80
N SER A 21 2.54 -4.53 2.06
CA SER A 21 3.33 -5.57 1.38
C SER A 21 2.67 -6.95 1.53
N ALA A 22 2.33 -7.34 2.77
CA ALA A 22 1.69 -8.63 3.04
C ALA A 22 0.30 -8.75 2.39
N LEU A 23 -0.43 -7.65 2.20
CA LEU A 23 -1.70 -7.64 1.46
C LEU A 23 -1.48 -7.86 -0.05
N LEU A 24 -0.41 -7.28 -0.63
CA LEU A 24 -0.06 -7.49 -2.03
C LEU A 24 0.36 -8.94 -2.29
N ASP A 25 1.08 -9.58 -1.36
CA ASP A 25 1.41 -11.01 -1.45
C ASP A 25 0.14 -11.88 -1.50
N LYS A 26 -0.84 -11.57 -0.64
CA LYS A 26 -2.14 -12.25 -0.66
C LYS A 26 -2.92 -12.01 -1.95
N ALA A 27 -2.88 -10.78 -2.47
CA ALA A 27 -3.54 -10.44 -3.72
C ALA A 27 -2.91 -11.20 -4.91
N ALA A 28 -1.58 -11.35 -4.93
CA ALA A 28 -0.89 -12.16 -5.93
C ALA A 28 -1.27 -13.65 -5.83
N ALA A 29 -1.36 -14.20 -4.62
CA ALA A 29 -1.81 -15.57 -4.40
C ALA A 29 -3.27 -15.80 -4.84
N ASP A 30 -4.19 -14.88 -4.52
CA ASP A 30 -5.59 -14.93 -4.97
C ASP A 30 -5.70 -14.84 -6.49
N ALA A 31 -4.96 -13.93 -7.11
CA ALA A 31 -4.91 -13.78 -8.56
C ALA A 31 -4.46 -15.08 -9.25
N ALA A 32 -3.40 -15.70 -8.74
CA ALA A 32 -2.91 -16.98 -9.26
C ALA A 32 -3.96 -18.10 -9.09
N ALA A 33 -4.57 -18.21 -7.91
CA ALA A 33 -5.61 -19.23 -7.63
C ALA A 33 -6.83 -19.10 -8.55
N ARG A 34 -7.20 -17.86 -8.90
CA ARG A 34 -8.37 -17.54 -9.73
C ARG A 34 -8.05 -17.35 -11.21
N LYS A 35 -6.79 -17.56 -11.62
CA LYS A 35 -6.29 -17.34 -12.99
C LYS A 35 -6.54 -15.91 -13.49
N ILE A 36 -6.47 -14.94 -12.60
CA ILE A 36 -6.54 -13.51 -12.92
C ILE A 36 -5.12 -13.04 -13.22
N ALA A 37 -4.95 -12.37 -14.36
CA ALA A 37 -3.68 -11.74 -14.69
C ALA A 37 -3.37 -10.63 -13.65
N PRO A 38 -2.16 -10.57 -13.05
CA PRO A 38 -1.83 -9.58 -12.03
C PRO A 38 -2.11 -8.13 -12.45
N GLU A 39 -1.95 -7.83 -13.73
CA GLU A 39 -2.23 -6.53 -14.33
C GLU A 39 -3.67 -6.06 -14.11
N VAL A 40 -4.62 -6.99 -13.98
CA VAL A 40 -6.02 -6.65 -13.68
C VAL A 40 -6.13 -6.02 -12.30
N LEU A 41 -5.46 -6.59 -11.29
CA LEU A 41 -5.46 -6.04 -9.93
C LEU A 41 -4.64 -4.75 -9.85
N LEU A 42 -3.48 -4.70 -10.50
CA LEU A 42 -2.61 -3.54 -10.51
C LEU A 42 -3.28 -2.30 -11.15
N ASN A 43 -4.10 -2.53 -12.18
CA ASN A 43 -4.85 -1.48 -12.86
C ASN A 43 -6.26 -1.23 -12.27
N ALA A 44 -6.69 -2.02 -11.27
CA ALA A 44 -8.00 -1.88 -10.66
C ALA A 44 -8.15 -0.52 -9.96
N ARG A 45 -9.38 0.01 -10.01
CA ARG A 45 -9.80 1.29 -9.43
C ARG A 45 -11.13 1.09 -8.69
N LEU A 46 -11.35 1.87 -7.63
CA LEU A 46 -12.61 1.86 -6.90
C LEU A 46 -13.70 2.71 -7.59
N ALA A 47 -13.28 3.79 -8.26
CA ALA A 47 -14.14 4.65 -9.07
C ALA A 47 -13.39 5.12 -10.33
N PRO A 48 -14.08 5.53 -11.41
CA PRO A 48 -13.45 5.88 -12.69
C PRO A 48 -12.46 7.05 -12.61
N ASP A 49 -12.68 7.98 -11.68
CA ASP A 49 -11.89 9.18 -11.42
C ASP A 49 -10.75 8.94 -10.42
N MET A 50 -10.64 7.76 -9.83
CA MET A 50 -9.57 7.41 -8.90
C MET A 50 -8.33 6.84 -9.60
N PHE A 51 -7.18 7.01 -8.94
CA PHE A 51 -5.94 6.36 -9.35
C PHE A 51 -6.01 4.83 -9.15
N ALA A 52 -5.35 4.10 -10.05
CA ALA A 52 -5.20 2.64 -9.97
C ALA A 52 -4.35 2.22 -8.76
N LEU A 53 -4.48 0.95 -8.36
CA LEU A 53 -3.77 0.37 -7.21
C LEU A 53 -2.26 0.65 -7.25
N THR A 54 -1.61 0.49 -8.40
CA THR A 54 -0.17 0.79 -8.56
C THR A 54 0.18 2.21 -8.10
N ARG A 55 -0.63 3.20 -8.49
CA ARG A 55 -0.40 4.60 -8.12
C ARG A 55 -0.74 4.86 -6.65
N GLN A 56 -1.73 4.19 -6.08
CA GLN A 56 -2.03 4.26 -4.64
C GLN A 56 -0.85 3.78 -3.79
N VAL A 57 -0.21 2.66 -4.17
CA VAL A 57 0.99 2.13 -3.48
C VAL A 57 2.16 3.12 -3.56
N GLN A 58 2.38 3.76 -4.72
CA GLN A 58 3.39 4.81 -4.88
C GLN A 58 3.11 6.00 -3.97
N ILE A 59 1.86 6.51 -3.94
CA ILE A 59 1.45 7.64 -3.09
C ILE A 59 1.66 7.32 -1.61
N ALA A 60 1.31 6.11 -1.17
CA ALA A 60 1.52 5.68 0.21
C ALA A 60 3.02 5.68 0.58
N SER A 61 3.87 5.18 -0.31
CA SER A 61 5.32 5.14 -0.13
C SER A 61 5.95 6.54 -0.13
N ASP A 62 5.54 7.40 -1.08
CA ASP A 62 6.03 8.79 -1.17
C ASP A 62 5.59 9.63 0.02
N SER A 63 4.37 9.40 0.54
CA SER A 63 3.87 10.08 1.74
C SER A 63 4.67 9.70 2.98
N ALA A 64 5.02 8.41 3.14
CA ALA A 64 5.89 7.95 4.22
C ALA A 64 7.30 8.54 4.10
N LYS A 65 7.85 8.57 2.88
CA LYS A 65 9.17 9.16 2.58
C LYS A 65 9.20 10.67 2.84
N GLY A 66 8.15 11.41 2.54
CA GLY A 66 8.07 12.85 2.78
C GLY A 66 7.80 13.24 4.24
N CYS A 67 7.40 12.27 5.08
CA CYS A 67 7.15 12.48 6.51
C CYS A 67 8.44 12.38 7.36
N VAL A 68 9.49 11.74 6.82
CA VAL A 68 10.78 11.52 7.49
C VAL A 68 11.83 12.48 6.97
#